data_AF-A0A970XY13-F1
#
_entry.id   AF-A0A970XY13-F1
#
_cell.length_a   1.000
_cell.length_b   1.000
_cell.length_c   1.000
_cell.angle_alpha   90.00
_cell.angle_beta   90.00
_cell.angle_gamma   90.00
#
_symmetry.space_group_name_H-M   'P 1'
#
loop_
_entity.id
_entity.type
_entity.pdbx_description
1 polymer ?
#
loop_
_entity_poly.entity_id
_entity_poly.type
_entity_poly.pdbx_seq_one_letter_code
_entity_poly.pdbx_strand_id
1 'polypeptide(L)'
;MIGFSDKISDPAYSKYKKDSITWSFLFSSILAVIAIIGFPIYGNSSGELDWPESLFYGIGIGGMFIAIAALQTAKRKLDKTWDGVVIDKQFYVKHSNNEYNTKYVMKIEQDSGKIKKVKWTDYANIFNYYEIGDRVRHHKGLYYYEKYDKSRDSEILCISCLQFNDINEYFCIRCKCPLLK
;
A
#
# COMPACT_ATOMS: atom_id res chain seq x y z
N MET A 1 -4.58 -20.66 14.60
CA MET A 1 -4.79 -21.44 13.34
C MET A 1 -3.46 -21.55 12.61
N ILE A 2 -3.16 -22.71 12.02
CA ILE A 2 -1.91 -22.95 11.29
C ILE A 2 -2.27 -23.21 9.83
N GLY A 3 -1.76 -22.39 8.92
CA GLY A 3 -2.09 -22.46 7.50
C GLY A 3 -2.30 -21.10 6.85
N PHE A 4 -2.12 -21.06 5.54
CA PHE A 4 -2.63 -19.94 4.75
C PHE A 4 -4.14 -20.09 4.56
N SER A 5 -4.86 -18.98 4.66
CA SER A 5 -6.31 -18.96 4.61
C SER A 5 -6.83 -19.04 3.18
N ASP A 6 -7.80 -19.93 2.93
CA ASP A 6 -8.47 -20.06 1.63
C ASP A 6 -9.40 -18.88 1.31
N LYS A 7 -9.68 -18.03 2.32
CA LYS A 7 -10.55 -16.85 2.22
C LYS A 7 -10.01 -15.75 1.30
N ILE A 8 -8.77 -15.84 0.82
CA ILE A 8 -8.25 -14.90 -0.18
C ILE A 8 -9.08 -14.94 -1.49
N SER A 9 -9.73 -16.07 -1.77
CA SER A 9 -10.62 -16.24 -2.92
C SER A 9 -11.97 -15.53 -2.77
N ASP A 10 -12.28 -14.97 -1.60
CA ASP A 10 -13.54 -14.28 -1.33
C ASP A 10 -13.74 -13.06 -2.25
N PRO A 11 -14.95 -12.85 -2.81
CA PRO A 11 -15.27 -11.73 -3.67
C PRO A 11 -14.92 -10.35 -3.07
N ALA A 12 -14.93 -10.19 -1.74
CA ALA A 12 -14.55 -8.96 -1.05
C ALA A 12 -13.13 -8.51 -1.40
N TYR A 13 -12.18 -9.43 -1.59
CA TYR A 13 -10.83 -9.09 -2.03
C TYR A 13 -10.79 -8.60 -3.47
N SER A 14 -11.60 -9.20 -4.35
CA SER A 14 -11.71 -8.75 -5.74
C SER A 14 -12.28 -7.33 -5.81
N LYS A 15 -13.31 -7.07 -5.00
CA LYS A 15 -13.92 -5.74 -4.85
C LYS A 15 -12.94 -4.73 -4.29
N TYR A 16 -12.24 -5.05 -3.19
CA TYR A 16 -11.22 -4.17 -2.61
C TYR A 16 -10.13 -3.77 -3.60
N LYS A 17 -9.62 -4.73 -4.40
CA LYS A 17 -8.63 -4.46 -5.44
C LYS A 17 -9.18 -3.55 -6.53
N LYS A 18 -10.42 -3.77 -6.97
CA LYS A 18 -11.10 -2.94 -7.98
C LYS A 18 -11.34 -1.52 -7.46
N ASP A 19 -11.93 -1.39 -6.29
CA ASP A 19 -12.25 -0.11 -5.66
C ASP A 19 -10.98 0.73 -5.45
N SER A 20 -9.89 0.11 -5.03
CA SER A 20 -8.59 0.78 -4.90
C SER A 20 -8.07 1.36 -6.23
N ILE A 21 -8.31 0.69 -7.36
CA ILE A 21 -7.97 1.22 -8.70
C ILE A 21 -8.94 2.35 -9.08
N THR A 22 -10.25 2.13 -8.91
CA THR A 22 -11.27 3.13 -9.23
C THR A 22 -11.05 4.43 -8.46
N TRP A 23 -10.80 4.37 -7.17
CA TRP A 23 -10.50 5.54 -6.35
C TRP A 23 -9.21 6.24 -6.77
N SER A 24 -8.16 5.49 -7.13
CA SER A 24 -6.91 6.07 -7.63
C SER A 24 -7.13 6.88 -8.91
N PHE A 25 -7.87 6.33 -9.89
CA PHE A 25 -8.17 7.05 -11.12
C PHE A 25 -9.13 8.21 -10.90
N LEU A 26 -10.19 8.02 -10.12
CA LEU A 26 -11.15 9.09 -9.82
C LEU A 26 -10.45 10.30 -9.18
N PHE A 27 -9.62 10.05 -8.15
CA PHE A 27 -8.88 11.11 -7.47
C PHE A 27 -7.88 11.80 -8.39
N SER A 28 -7.09 11.04 -9.16
CA SER A 28 -6.17 11.62 -10.15
C SER A 28 -6.88 12.42 -11.23
N SER A 29 -8.07 11.99 -11.69
CA SER A 29 -8.88 12.71 -12.67
C SER A 29 -9.42 14.03 -12.11
N ILE A 30 -9.90 14.04 -10.86
CA ILE A 30 -10.35 15.28 -10.20
C ILE A 30 -9.19 16.27 -10.09
N LEU A 31 -8.02 15.83 -9.61
CA LEU A 31 -6.84 16.68 -9.50
C LEU A 31 -6.37 17.19 -10.86
N ALA A 32 -6.42 16.37 -11.90
CA ALA A 32 -6.05 16.77 -13.25
C ALA A 32 -6.99 17.87 -13.80
N VAL A 33 -8.31 17.74 -13.61
CA VAL A 33 -9.28 18.76 -14.00
C VAL A 33 -9.04 20.07 -13.23
N ILE A 34 -8.80 19.97 -11.91
CA ILE A 34 -8.48 21.15 -11.09
C ILE A 34 -7.21 21.84 -11.60
N ALA A 35 -6.15 21.10 -11.95
CA ALA A 35 -4.94 21.70 -12.49
C ALA A 35 -5.20 22.36 -13.85
N ILE A 36 -5.85 21.66 -14.79
CA ILE A 36 -6.10 22.17 -16.14
C ILE A 36 -6.95 23.45 -16.14
N ILE A 37 -7.90 23.58 -15.20
CA ILE A 37 -8.76 24.77 -15.08
C ILE A 37 -8.12 25.84 -14.19
N GLY A 38 -7.51 25.43 -13.07
CA GLY A 38 -6.99 26.33 -12.05
C GLY A 38 -5.80 27.15 -12.51
N PHE A 39 -4.88 26.57 -13.28
CA PHE A 39 -3.71 27.31 -13.78
C PHE A 39 -4.09 28.45 -14.75
N PRO A 40 -4.98 28.27 -15.74
CA PRO A 40 -5.49 29.37 -16.55
C PRO A 40 -6.19 30.48 -15.75
N ILE A 41 -7.04 30.12 -14.79
CA ILE A 41 -7.72 31.11 -13.93
C ILE A 41 -6.70 31.90 -13.11
N TYR A 42 -5.72 31.20 -12.53
CA TYR A 42 -4.64 31.82 -11.77
C TYR A 42 -3.84 32.77 -12.65
N GLY A 43 -3.35 32.31 -13.80
CA GLY A 43 -2.55 33.12 -14.73
C GLY A 43 -3.28 34.38 -15.20
N ASN A 44 -4.57 34.27 -15.52
CA ASN A 44 -5.38 35.42 -15.91
C ASN A 44 -5.63 36.41 -14.75
N SER A 45 -5.69 35.93 -13.51
CA SER A 45 -5.92 36.79 -12.34
C SER A 45 -4.65 37.42 -11.78
N SER A 46 -3.52 36.73 -11.84
CA SER A 46 -2.24 37.20 -11.28
C SER A 46 -1.39 37.94 -12.30
N GLY A 47 -1.57 37.66 -13.60
CA GLY A 47 -0.70 38.16 -14.67
C GLY A 47 0.70 37.53 -14.65
N GLU A 48 0.94 36.53 -13.81
CA GLU A 48 2.25 35.86 -13.70
C GLU A 48 2.48 34.82 -14.81
N LEU A 49 1.39 34.31 -15.39
CA LEU A 49 1.41 33.23 -16.37
C LEU A 49 0.46 33.57 -17.53
N ASP A 50 1.04 33.84 -18.69
CA ASP A 50 0.27 34.15 -19.89
C ASP A 50 -0.46 32.92 -20.46
N TRP A 51 -1.51 33.19 -21.21
CA TRP A 51 -2.13 32.19 -22.06
C TRP A 51 -1.35 32.09 -23.39
N PRO A 52 -0.99 30.89 -23.88
CA PRO A 52 -1.44 29.55 -23.48
C PRO A 52 -0.51 28.80 -22.50
N GLU A 53 0.53 29.44 -21.97
CA GLU A 53 1.53 28.78 -21.12
C GLU A 53 0.91 28.22 -19.82
N SER A 54 0.03 28.99 -19.18
CA SER A 54 -0.75 28.56 -18.01
C SER A 54 -1.52 27.26 -18.26
N LEU A 55 -2.10 27.06 -19.46
CA LEU A 55 -2.76 25.80 -19.82
C LEU A 55 -1.77 24.64 -19.89
N PHE A 56 -0.59 24.86 -20.47
CA PHE A 56 0.41 23.80 -20.61
C PHE A 56 0.94 23.32 -19.25
N TYR A 57 1.10 24.21 -18.27
CA TYR A 57 1.40 23.79 -16.89
C TYR A 57 0.28 22.93 -16.30
N GLY A 58 -0.98 23.36 -16.46
CA GLY A 58 -2.14 22.59 -16.02
C GLY A 58 -2.22 21.20 -16.64
N ILE A 59 -1.99 21.09 -17.95
CA ILE A 59 -1.93 19.80 -18.66
C ILE A 59 -0.74 18.95 -18.20
N GLY A 60 0.44 19.55 -18.02
CA GLY A 60 1.64 18.85 -17.57
C GLY A 60 1.44 18.22 -16.19
N ILE A 61 0.99 19.01 -15.22
CA ILE A 61 0.75 18.55 -13.85
C ILE A 61 -0.44 17.57 -13.80
N GLY A 62 -1.54 17.88 -14.49
CA GLY A 62 -2.70 16.99 -14.57
C GLY A 62 -2.37 15.65 -15.21
N GLY A 63 -1.63 15.67 -16.31
CA GLY A 63 -1.11 14.48 -16.99
C GLY A 63 -0.21 13.64 -16.10
N MET A 64 0.62 14.26 -15.25
CA MET A 64 1.45 13.57 -14.28
C MET A 64 0.60 12.75 -13.28
N PHE A 65 -0.51 13.30 -12.75
CA PHE A 65 -1.38 12.57 -11.82
C PHE A 65 -2.01 11.32 -12.46
N ILE A 66 -2.45 11.45 -13.71
CA ILE A 66 -3.03 10.33 -14.48
C ILE A 66 -1.95 9.29 -14.80
N ALA A 67 -0.76 9.73 -15.22
CA ALA A 67 0.37 8.86 -15.53
C ALA A 67 0.80 8.05 -14.29
N ILE A 68 0.88 8.68 -13.12
CA ILE A 68 1.20 8.00 -11.86
C ILE A 68 0.14 6.93 -11.54
N ALA A 69 -1.16 7.24 -11.64
CA ALA A 69 -2.22 6.26 -11.41
C ALA A 69 -2.16 5.07 -12.39
N ALA A 70 -1.88 5.34 -13.67
CA ALA A 70 -1.71 4.31 -14.69
C ALA A 70 -0.49 3.42 -14.40
N LEU A 71 0.66 4.01 -14.05
CA LEU A 71 1.88 3.27 -13.71
C LEU A 71 1.72 2.42 -12.45
N GLN A 72 1.05 2.95 -11.42
CA GLN A 72 0.73 2.18 -10.21
C GLN A 72 -0.16 0.97 -10.53
N THR A 73 -1.17 1.17 -11.36
CA THR A 73 -2.08 0.10 -11.81
C THR A 73 -1.34 -0.96 -12.63
N ALA A 74 -0.45 -0.54 -13.55
CA ALA A 74 0.37 -1.45 -14.34
C ALA A 74 1.31 -2.28 -13.45
N LYS A 75 2.00 -1.66 -12.49
CA LYS A 75 2.85 -2.37 -11.52
C LYS A 75 2.07 -3.43 -10.74
N ARG A 76 0.84 -3.12 -10.32
CA ARG A 76 -0.04 -4.07 -9.60
C ARG A 76 -0.46 -5.25 -10.47
N LYS A 77 -0.62 -5.08 -11.79
CA LYS A 77 -0.93 -6.18 -12.72
C LYS A 77 0.22 -7.17 -12.87
N LEU A 78 1.46 -6.67 -12.84
CA LEU A 78 2.71 -7.45 -12.90
C LEU A 78 3.05 -8.14 -11.58
N ASP A 79 2.35 -7.79 -10.50
CA ASP A 79 2.53 -8.41 -9.19
C ASP A 79 2.18 -9.90 -9.23
N LYS A 80 2.83 -10.69 -8.37
CA LYS A 80 2.70 -12.14 -8.31
C LYS A 80 2.53 -12.58 -6.87
N THR A 81 1.72 -13.61 -6.64
CA THR A 81 1.68 -14.29 -5.35
C THR A 81 3.00 -15.05 -5.16
N TRP A 82 3.58 -14.96 -3.96
CA TRP A 82 4.80 -15.69 -3.60
C TRP A 82 4.83 -15.94 -2.10
N ASP A 83 5.55 -16.99 -1.71
CA ASP A 83 5.78 -17.35 -0.33
C ASP A 83 7.24 -17.08 0.04
N GLY A 84 7.49 -16.93 1.33
CA GLY A 84 8.83 -16.74 1.85
C GLY A 84 8.89 -16.81 3.37
N VAL A 85 10.09 -16.61 3.92
CA VAL A 85 10.36 -16.65 5.35
C VAL A 85 11.00 -15.34 5.79
N VAL A 86 10.57 -14.82 6.94
CA VAL A 86 11.22 -13.66 7.56
C VAL A 86 12.59 -14.08 8.08
N ILE A 87 13.66 -13.58 7.49
CA ILE A 87 15.04 -13.99 7.82
C ILE A 87 15.78 -12.98 8.69
N ASP A 88 15.34 -11.72 8.70
CA ASP A 88 16.06 -10.66 9.41
C ASP A 88 15.12 -9.48 9.72
N LYS A 89 15.38 -8.84 10.85
CA LYS A 89 14.63 -7.71 11.37
C LYS A 89 15.62 -6.75 12.03
N GLN A 90 15.62 -5.50 11.59
CA GLN A 90 16.46 -4.45 12.14
C GLN A 90 15.68 -3.13 12.21
N PHE A 91 16.02 -2.28 13.17
CA PHE A 91 15.50 -0.92 13.23
C PHE A 91 16.62 0.07 13.52
N TYR A 92 16.44 1.31 13.07
CA TYR A 92 17.37 2.40 13.34
C TYR A 92 16.62 3.73 13.39
N VAL A 93 17.09 4.64 14.24
CA VAL A 93 16.53 6.00 14.33
C VAL A 93 17.27 6.88 13.32
N LYS A 94 16.52 7.63 12.51
CA LYS A 94 17.06 8.63 11.61
C LYS A 94 16.68 10.02 12.13
N HIS A 95 17.69 10.86 12.33
CA HIS A 95 17.51 12.28 12.63
C HIS A 95 17.56 13.08 11.31
N SER A 96 16.55 13.88 11.04
CA SER A 96 16.50 14.77 9.87
C SER A 96 15.62 15.98 10.20
N ASN A 97 16.13 17.20 9.99
CA ASN A 97 15.38 18.45 10.20
C ASN A 97 14.64 18.53 11.56
N ASN A 98 15.32 18.22 12.68
CA ASN A 98 14.76 18.16 14.03
C ASN A 98 13.64 17.12 14.26
N GLU A 99 13.40 16.22 13.31
CA GLU A 99 12.48 15.10 13.49
C GLU A 99 13.24 13.78 13.71
N TYR A 100 12.78 13.01 14.70
CA TYR A 100 13.24 11.66 14.98
C TYR A 100 12.25 10.66 14.37
N ASN A 101 12.68 9.97 13.31
CA ASN A 101 11.89 8.93 12.66
C ASN A 101 12.56 7.58 12.87
N THR A 102 11.84 6.60 13.43
CA THR A 102 12.31 5.23 13.56
C THR A 102 11.99 4.44 12.31
N LYS A 103 13.03 3.90 11.67
CA LYS A 103 12.90 3.05 10.48
C LYS A 103 12.97 1.60 10.90
N TYR A 104 11.89 0.88 10.66
CA TYR A 104 11.80 -0.56 10.84
C TYR A 104 12.01 -1.25 9.50
N VAL A 105 12.86 -2.28 9.49
CA VAL A 105 13.22 -3.00 8.28
C VAL A 105 13.12 -4.49 8.52
N MET A 106 12.33 -5.16 7.70
CA MET A 106 12.20 -6.62 7.69
C MET A 106 12.69 -7.15 6.35
N LYS A 107 13.45 -8.24 6.36
CA LYS A 107 13.84 -8.97 5.14
C LYS A 107 13.10 -10.30 5.09
N ILE A 108 12.52 -10.58 3.94
CA ILE A 108 11.85 -11.83 3.64
C ILE A 108 12.64 -12.51 2.52
N GLU A 109 13.11 -13.73 2.76
CA GLU A 109 13.64 -14.58 1.71
C GLU A 109 12.48 -15.30 1.03
N GLN A 110 12.28 -15.03 -0.25
CA GLN A 110 11.27 -15.72 -1.04
C GLN A 110 11.72 -17.14 -1.34
N ASP A 111 10.77 -18.04 -1.59
CA ASP A 111 11.08 -19.42 -2.04
C ASP A 111 11.87 -19.45 -3.36
N SER A 112 11.83 -18.36 -4.14
CA SER A 112 12.66 -18.18 -5.33
C SER A 112 14.14 -17.83 -5.03
N GLY A 113 14.53 -17.70 -3.76
CA GLY A 113 15.84 -17.22 -3.32
C GLY A 113 16.00 -15.70 -3.33
N LYS A 114 14.99 -14.95 -3.80
CA LYS A 114 15.04 -13.48 -3.83
C LYS A 114 14.80 -12.89 -2.45
N ILE A 115 15.66 -11.97 -2.01
CA ILE A 115 15.44 -11.21 -0.77
C ILE A 115 14.58 -9.97 -1.03
N LYS A 116 13.44 -9.89 -0.34
CA LYS A 116 12.56 -8.73 -0.32
C LYS A 116 12.78 -7.92 0.96
N LYS A 117 13.17 -6.65 0.81
CA LYS A 117 13.29 -5.70 1.92
C LYS A 117 12.00 -4.90 2.06
N VAL A 118 11.41 -4.93 3.25
CA VAL A 118 10.20 -4.20 3.63
C VAL A 118 10.59 -3.14 4.65
N LYS A 119 10.07 -1.93 4.50
CA LYS A 119 10.42 -0.81 5.37
C LYS A 119 9.16 -0.10 5.85
N TRP A 120 9.12 0.23 7.13
CA TRP A 120 8.12 1.10 7.72
C TRP A 120 8.78 2.23 8.50
N THR A 121 8.08 3.35 8.63
CA THR A 121 8.52 4.52 9.40
C THR A 121 7.54 4.72 10.53
N ASP A 122 7.99 4.59 11.77
CA ASP A 122 7.17 4.80 12.98
C ASP A 122 5.96 3.87 13.13
N TYR A 123 5.95 2.72 12.43
CA TYR A 123 4.95 1.66 12.58
C TYR A 123 5.56 0.43 13.27
N ALA A 124 5.86 0.57 14.57
CA ALA A 124 6.43 -0.50 15.38
C ALA A 124 5.51 -1.73 15.49
N ASN A 125 4.20 -1.51 15.58
CA ASN A 125 3.19 -2.57 15.68
C ASN A 125 3.25 -3.57 14.52
N ILE A 126 3.33 -3.10 13.28
CA ILE A 126 3.43 -3.97 12.09
C ILE A 126 4.76 -4.73 12.10
N PHE A 127 5.85 -4.06 12.47
CA PHE A 127 7.15 -4.70 12.58
C PHE A 127 7.16 -5.78 13.67
N ASN A 128 6.51 -5.53 14.81
CA ASN A 128 6.45 -6.46 15.95
C ASN A 128 5.53 -7.66 15.69
N TYR A 129 4.53 -7.52 14.82
CA TYR A 129 3.60 -8.60 14.48
C TYR A 129 4.26 -9.82 13.81
N TYR A 130 5.31 -9.60 13.03
CA TYR A 130 6.07 -10.68 12.38
C TYR A 130 7.32 -11.03 13.20
N GLU A 131 7.64 -12.31 13.32
CA GLU A 131 8.84 -12.82 13.96
C GLU A 131 9.83 -13.38 12.93
N ILE A 132 11.12 -13.44 13.29
CA ILE A 132 12.10 -14.15 12.47
C ILE A 132 11.75 -15.64 12.48
N GLY A 133 11.73 -16.27 11.30
CA GLY A 133 11.27 -17.63 11.10
C GLY A 133 9.80 -17.73 10.64
N ASP A 134 9.03 -16.64 10.69
CA ASP A 134 7.66 -16.64 10.19
C ASP A 134 7.63 -16.95 8.70
N ARG A 135 6.89 -18.00 8.36
CA ARG A 135 6.47 -18.27 6.99
C ARG A 135 5.36 -17.29 6.62
N VAL A 136 5.52 -16.60 5.49
CA VAL A 136 4.58 -15.57 5.03
C VAL A 136 4.22 -15.74 3.55
N ARG A 137 3.03 -15.26 3.17
CA ARG A 137 2.55 -15.23 1.79
C ARG A 137 2.19 -13.81 1.39
N HIS A 138 2.76 -13.38 0.27
CA HIS A 138 2.32 -12.20 -0.46
C HIS A 138 1.22 -12.61 -1.44
N HIS A 139 0.08 -11.94 -1.38
CA HIS A 139 -1.03 -12.19 -2.30
C HIS A 139 -1.05 -11.15 -3.42
N LYS A 140 -1.13 -11.61 -4.68
CA LYS A 140 -1.15 -10.72 -5.84
C LYS A 140 -2.15 -9.57 -5.68
N GLY A 141 -1.63 -8.36 -5.82
CA GLY A 141 -2.41 -7.13 -5.76
C GLY A 141 -2.70 -6.64 -4.34
N LEU A 142 -2.15 -7.28 -3.30
CA LEU A 142 -2.15 -6.77 -1.93
C LEU A 142 -0.71 -6.41 -1.56
N TYR A 143 -0.53 -5.48 -0.62
CA TYR A 143 0.80 -4.95 -0.27
C TYR A 143 1.46 -5.66 0.91
N TYR A 144 0.65 -6.29 1.76
CA TYR A 144 1.07 -6.83 3.04
C TYR A 144 0.97 -8.35 3.05
N TYR A 145 1.61 -8.97 4.04
CA TYR A 145 1.89 -10.39 4.03
C TYR A 145 0.99 -11.14 5.00
N GLU A 146 0.43 -12.25 4.53
CA GLU A 146 -0.27 -13.17 5.42
C GLU A 146 0.75 -14.03 6.16
N LYS A 147 0.66 -14.10 7.49
CA LYS A 147 1.45 -15.01 8.33
C LYS A 147 0.90 -16.44 8.22
N TYR A 148 1.73 -17.46 8.21
CA TYR A 148 1.26 -18.86 8.12
C TYR A 148 0.73 -19.39 9.46
N ASP A 149 1.51 -19.24 10.53
CA ASP A 149 1.12 -19.65 11.87
C ASP A 149 0.55 -18.45 12.63
N LYS A 150 -0.74 -18.53 12.97
CA LYS A 150 -1.49 -17.53 13.73
C LYS A 150 -2.03 -18.14 15.01
N SER A 151 -1.44 -19.23 15.49
CA SER A 151 -1.92 -19.98 16.66
C SER A 151 -1.66 -19.25 17.98
N ARG A 152 -0.67 -18.37 18.02
CA ARG A 152 -0.26 -17.62 19.22
C ARG A 152 -0.70 -16.15 19.20
N ASP A 153 -1.37 -15.73 18.14
CA ASP A 153 -1.74 -14.34 17.93
C ASP A 153 -3.10 -14.06 18.57
N SER A 154 -3.20 -13.03 19.42
CA SER A 154 -4.47 -12.52 19.96
C SER A 154 -5.15 -11.51 19.03
N GLU A 155 -4.38 -10.93 18.10
CA GLU A 155 -4.85 -10.00 17.09
C GLU A 155 -4.32 -10.43 15.72
N ILE A 156 -5.07 -10.13 14.67
CA ILE A 156 -4.69 -10.41 13.29
C ILE A 156 -4.60 -9.13 12.47
N LEU A 157 -3.49 -8.99 11.74
CA LEU A 157 -3.26 -7.90 10.81
C LEU A 157 -4.06 -8.13 9.52
N CYS A 158 -4.96 -7.19 9.19
CA CYS A 158 -5.63 -7.19 7.90
C CYS A 158 -4.66 -6.81 6.78
N ILE A 159 -4.29 -7.77 5.95
CA ILE A 159 -3.32 -7.56 4.85
C ILE A 159 -3.84 -6.66 3.71
N SER A 160 -5.12 -6.28 3.74
CA SER A 160 -5.69 -5.31 2.79
C SER A 160 -5.40 -3.88 3.22
N CYS A 161 -5.58 -3.54 4.50
CA CYS A 161 -5.64 -2.16 4.98
C CYS A 161 -4.83 -1.87 6.25
N LEU A 162 -4.02 -2.83 6.74
CA LEU A 162 -3.19 -2.74 7.95
C LEU A 162 -3.93 -2.57 9.28
N GLN A 163 -5.24 -2.73 9.28
CA GLN A 163 -5.99 -2.71 10.54
C GLN A 163 -5.67 -3.97 11.36
N PHE A 164 -5.28 -3.79 12.62
CA PHE A 164 -5.29 -4.88 13.60
C PHE A 164 -6.73 -5.14 14.05
N ASN A 165 -7.11 -6.41 14.12
CA ASN A 165 -8.43 -6.86 14.52
C ASN A 165 -8.26 -7.95 15.57
N ASP A 166 -9.23 -8.09 16.47
CA ASP A 166 -9.28 -9.22 17.38
C ASP A 166 -9.28 -10.56 16.60
N ILE A 167 -8.54 -11.56 17.08
CA ILE A 167 -8.42 -12.86 16.39
C ILE A 167 -9.76 -13.58 16.24
N ASN A 168 -10.76 -13.27 17.07
CA ASN A 168 -12.09 -13.85 17.03
C ASN A 168 -12.95 -13.27 15.90
N GLU A 169 -12.64 -12.07 15.41
CA GLU A 169 -13.38 -11.42 14.33
C GLU A 169 -13.26 -12.17 13.00
N TYR A 170 -14.33 -12.19 12.21
CA TYR A 170 -14.31 -12.83 10.88
C TYR A 170 -14.00 -11.86 9.76
N PHE A 171 -14.28 -10.57 9.96
CA PHE A 171 -14.12 -9.52 8.97
C PHE A 171 -13.34 -8.35 9.56
N CYS A 172 -12.55 -7.69 8.73
CA CYS A 172 -11.83 -6.49 9.13
C CYS A 172 -12.81 -5.36 9.46
N ILE A 173 -12.68 -4.75 10.63
CA ILE A 173 -13.57 -3.66 11.07
C ILE A 173 -13.55 -2.47 10.10
N ARG A 174 -12.43 -2.25 9.41
CA ARG A 174 -12.20 -1.12 8.50
C ARG A 174 -12.62 -1.42 7.07
N CYS A 175 -11.98 -2.40 6.42
CA CYS A 175 -12.20 -2.66 4.99
C CYS A 175 -13.25 -3.74 4.70
N LYS A 176 -13.77 -4.42 5.74
CA LYS A 176 -14.78 -5.49 5.64
C LYS A 176 -14.34 -6.72 4.83
N CYS A 177 -13.09 -6.80 4.37
CA CYS A 177 -12.54 -8.04 3.86
C CYS A 177 -12.53 -9.10 4.97
N PRO A 178 -12.79 -10.39 4.66
CA PRO A 178 -12.56 -11.47 5.60
C PRO A 178 -11.15 -11.41 6.16
N LEU A 179 -10.97 -11.77 7.43
CA LEU A 179 -9.63 -11.89 8.01
C LEU A 179 -9.03 -13.23 7.56
N LEU A 180 -7.80 -13.19 7.03
CA LEU A 180 -7.07 -14.36 6.56
C LEU A 180 -6.53 -15.15 7.74
N LYS A 181 -7.42 -15.84 8.43
CA LYS A 181 -7.11 -16.68 9.58
C LYS A 181 -7.40 -18.14 9.28
#